data_AF-A0A9X8YRB3-F1
#
_entry.id   AF-A0A9X8YRB3-F1
#
_cell.length_a   1.000
_cell.length_b   1.000
_cell.length_c   1.000
_cell.angle_alpha   90.00
_cell.angle_beta   90.00
_cell.angle_gamma   90.00
#
_symmetry.space_group_name_H-M   'P 1'
#
loop_
_entity.id
_entity.type
_entity.pdbx_description
1 polymer ?
#
loop_
_entity_poly.entity_id
_entity_poly.type
_entity_poly.pdbx_seq_one_letter_code
_entity_poly.pdbx_strand_id
1 'polypeptide(L)' 'SQAEGLITVTDVDSLVKEVETLLTDEDYRRYYGRHAVEVLYQNQGALQRLLQLLEPHLPPRSH' A
#
# COMPACT_ATOMS: atom_id res chain seq x y z
N SER A 1 -9.35 -4.61 7.41
CA SER A 1 -8.03 -5.15 7.78
C SER A 1 -6.99 -4.11 7.43
N GLN A 2 -5.99 -3.91 8.27
CA GLN A 2 -4.84 -3.07 7.91
C GLN A 2 -4.03 -3.81 6.85
N ALA A 3 -3.54 -3.09 5.85
CA ALA A 3 -2.82 -3.70 4.75
C ALA A 3 -1.36 -3.93 5.20
N GLU A 4 -1.05 -5.14 5.67
CA GLU A 4 0.25 -5.53 6.28
C GLU A 4 1.37 -5.75 5.24
N GLY A 5 1.17 -5.30 4.00
CA GLY A 5 2.10 -5.51 2.89
C GLY A 5 3.14 -4.41 2.69
N LEU A 6 3.13 -3.35 3.52
CA LEU A 6 4.05 -2.22 3.38
C LEU A 6 5.32 -2.44 4.21
N ILE A 7 6.47 -2.44 3.55
CA ILE A 7 7.78 -2.38 4.22
C ILE A 7 8.16 -0.91 4.39
N THR A 8 8.35 -0.47 5.64
CA THR A 8 8.74 0.91 5.95
C THR A 8 10.23 0.97 6.22
N VAL A 9 10.94 1.81 5.49
CA VAL A 9 12.39 2.05 5.64
C VAL A 9 12.62 3.54 5.90
N THR A 10 13.57 3.86 6.78
CA THR A 10 13.84 5.24 7.22
C THR A 10 15.20 5.77 6.77
N ASP A 11 16.11 4.86 6.40
CA ASP A 11 17.49 5.14 6.05
C ASP A 11 18.09 4.01 5.20
N VAL A 12 19.31 4.20 4.70
CA VAL A 12 19.99 3.26 3.81
C VAL A 12 20.25 1.91 4.49
N ASP A 13 20.62 1.91 5.77
CA ASP A 13 20.94 0.68 6.49
C ASP A 13 19.69 -0.17 6.70
N SER A 14 18.56 0.46 7.05
CA SER A 14 17.26 -0.20 7.13
C SER A 14 16.81 -0.77 5.78
N LEU A 15 17.07 -0.05 4.68
CA LEU A 15 16.78 -0.55 3.33
C LEU A 15 17.60 -1.79 2.98
N VAL A 16 18.92 -1.76 3.22
CA VAL A 16 19.80 -2.91 2.96
C VAL A 16 19.34 -4.12 3.76
N LYS A 17 19.07 -3.94 5.06
CA LYS A 17 18.58 -5.01 5.93
C LYS A 17 17.29 -5.64 5.43
N GLU A 18 16.30 -4.83 5.05
CA GLU A 18 15.01 -5.37 4.57
C GLU A 18 15.17 -6.10 3.23
N VAL A 19 16.03 -5.61 2.33
CA VAL A 19 16.33 -6.28 1.05
C VAL A 19 17.06 -7.60 1.29
N GLU A 20 18.07 -7.64 2.16
CA GLU A 20 18.77 -8.87 2.52
C GLU A 20 17.79 -9.89 3.12
N THR A 21 16.94 -9.45 4.05
CA THR A 21 15.92 -10.30 4.67
C THR A 21 14.95 -10.86 3.63
N LEU A 22 14.47 -10.02 2.71
CA LEU A 22 13.63 -10.46 1.60
C LEU A 22 14.31 -11.47 0.68
N LEU A 23 15.64 -11.45 0.55
CA LEU A 23 16.40 -12.39 -0.29
C LEU A 23 16.66 -13.71 0.43
N THR A 24 16.93 -13.68 1.73
CA THR A 24 17.36 -14.87 2.50
C THR A 24 16.23 -15.56 3.27
N ASP A 25 15.15 -14.86 3.59
CA ASP A 25 14.02 -15.39 4.37
C ASP A 25 12.80 -15.64 3.45
N GLU A 26 12.49 -16.92 3.23
CA GLU A 26 11.39 -17.35 2.38
C GLU A 26 10.01 -17.05 2.98
N ASP A 27 9.85 -17.19 4.29
CA ASP A 27 8.58 -16.95 4.95
C ASP A 27 8.26 -15.46 5.01
N TYR A 28 9.27 -14.63 5.27
CA TYR A 28 9.16 -13.17 5.20
C TYR A 28 8.72 -12.70 3.81
N ARG A 29 9.41 -13.19 2.77
CA ARG A 29 9.08 -12.88 1.36
C ARG A 29 7.68 -13.36 0.96
N ARG A 30 7.25 -14.54 1.42
CA ARG A 30 5.89 -15.05 1.17
C ARG A 30 4.82 -14.23 1.86
N TYR A 31 5.05 -13.85 3.12
CA TYR A 31 4.14 -13.03 3.91
C TYR A 31 3.90 -11.68 3.22
N TYR A 32 4.97 -10.91 2.99
CA TYR A 32 4.86 -9.60 2.35
C TYR A 32 4.38 -9.68 0.90
N GLY A 33 4.77 -10.72 0.16
CA GLY A 33 4.28 -10.94 -1.21
C GLY A 33 2.76 -11.15 -1.27
N ARG A 34 2.18 -11.91 -0.32
CA ARG A 34 0.71 -12.08 -0.23
C ARG A 34 0.01 -10.79 0.19
N HIS A 35 0.51 -10.13 1.23
CA HIS A 35 -0.13 -8.91 1.74
C HIS A 35 0.01 -7.73 0.76
N ALA A 36 1.05 -7.67 -0.08
CA ALA A 36 1.15 -6.67 -1.14
C ALA A 36 -0.02 -6.76 -2.15
N VAL A 37 -0.45 -7.98 -2.49
CA VAL A 37 -1.63 -8.19 -3.35
C VAL A 37 -2.90 -7.71 -2.65
N GLU A 38 -3.02 -7.96 -1.33
CA GLU A 38 -4.16 -7.47 -0.55
C GLU A 38 -4.20 -5.94 -0.47
N VAL A 39 -3.04 -5.27 -0.34
CA VAL A 39 -2.95 -3.79 -0.40
C VAL A 39 -3.49 -3.28 -1.74
N LEU A 40 -3.09 -3.90 -2.86
CA LEU A 40 -3.56 -3.52 -4.19
C LEU A 40 -5.07 -3.72 -4.32
N TYR A 41 -5.60 -4.84 -3.86
CA TYR A 41 -7.03 -5.14 -3.91
C TYR A 41 -7.85 -4.17 -3.03
N GLN A 42 -7.40 -3.90 -1.80
CA GLN A 42 -8.07 -2.96 -0.90
C GLN A 42 -8.08 -1.53 -1.45
N ASN A 43 -7.02 -1.14 -2.17
CA ASN A 43 -6.91 0.17 -2.80
C ASN A 43 -7.64 0.25 -4.15
N GLN A 44 -8.16 -0.86 -4.68
CA GLN A 44 -8.92 -0.84 -5.92
C GLN A 44 -10.17 0.04 -5.77
N GLY A 45 -10.33 0.98 -6.70
CA GLY A 45 -11.43 1.96 -6.66
C GLY A 45 -11.37 2.91 -5.47
N ALA A 46 -10.25 3.01 -4.73
CA ALA A 46 -10.10 3.96 -3.63
C ALA A 46 -10.23 5.41 -4.13
N LEU A 47 -9.72 5.70 -5.34
CA LEU A 47 -9.91 7.01 -5.96
C LEU A 47 -11.38 7.31 -6.27
N GLN A 48 -12.13 6.37 -6.89
CA GLN A 48 -13.57 6.59 -7.12
C GLN A 48 -14.34 6.76 -5.82
N ARG A 49 -14.06 5.94 -4.80
CA ARG A 49 -14.68 6.07 -3.48
C ARG A 49 -14.36 7.42 -2.83
N LEU A 50 -13.11 7.87 -2.92
CA LEU A 50 -12.69 9.19 -2.44
C LEU A 50 -13.42 10.31 -3.18
N LEU A 51 -13.51 10.23 -4.51
CA LEU A 51 -14.24 11.22 -5.32
C LEU A 51 -15.72 11.26 -4.96
N GLN A 52 -16.38 10.12 -4.76
CA GLN A 52 -17.77 10.05 -4.32
C GLN A 52 -17.98 10.69 -2.94
N LEU A 53 -17.04 10.48 -2.01
CA LEU A 53 -17.09 11.11 -0.67
C LEU A 53 -16.88 12.61 -0.73
N LEU A 54 -16.04 13.09 -1.67
CA LEU A 54 -15.76 14.50 -1.83
C LEU A 54 -16.82 15.24 -2.64
N GLU A 55 -17.55 14.56 -3.53
CA GLU A 55 -18.52 15.15 -4.45
C GLU A 55 -19.53 16.12 -3.78
N PRO A 56 -20.11 15.83 -2.59
CA PRO A 56 -20.99 16.77 -1.89
C PRO A 56 -20.31 18.05 -1.38
N HIS A 57 -18.98 18.04 -1.29
CA HIS A 57 -18.16 19.15 -0.78
C HIS A 57 -17.43 19.91 -1.88
N LEU A 58 -17.53 19.46 -3.14
CA LEU A 58 -16.93 20.14 -4.27
C LEU A 58 -17.84 21.28 -4.78
N PRO A 59 -17.27 22.41 -5.22
CA PRO A 59 -18.05 23.45 -5.86
C PRO A 59 -18.69 22.93 -7.15
N PRO A 60 -19.87 23.46 -7.55
CA PRO A 60 -20.55 23.04 -8.76
C PRO A 60 -19.62 23.23 -9.97
N ARG A 61 -19.51 22.20 -10.80
CA ARG A 61 -18.66 22.23 -12.00
C ARG A 61 -19.15 23.35 -12.91
N SER A 62 -18.29 24.34 -13.16
CA SER A 62 -18.53 25.37 -14.17
C SER A 62 -18.55 24.71 -15.55
N HIS A 63 -19.73 24.75 -16.20
CA HIS A 63 -19.96 24.29 -17.57
C HIS A 63 -19.35 25.24 -18.61
#